data_AF-A0AA88ZL71-F1
#
_entry.id   AF-A0AA88ZL71-F1
#
_cell.length_a   1.000
_cell.length_b   1.000
_cell.length_c   1.000
_cell.angle_alpha   90.00
_cell.angle_beta   90.00
_cell.angle_gamma   90.00
#
_symmetry.space_group_name_H-M   'P 1'
#
loop_
_entity.id
_entity.type
_entity.pdbx_description
1 polymer ?
#
loop_
_entity_poly.entity_id
_entity_poly.type
_entity_poly.pdbx_seq_one_letter_code
_entity_poly.pdbx_strand_id
1 'polypeptide(L)'
;MQPKKLELIDKNIFEKAVKKYGQTFETYGFPISELKTRFEESTNQKNYANTSDLVWSLFQELLLKAGQQSKTEYELYEGQWKIYAAMLDFRRKTEKSKANEILQLHLKAYVQMSSAQSTLNLKCEIISGACCEYCNSLNGEKFEINEVLDKQFLGSKNCTNERGCNCCYSLVPERDSKEN
;
A
#
# COMPACT_ATOMS: atom_id res chain seq x y z
N MET A 1 2.00 -17.38 -31.41
CA MET A 1 2.48 -16.73 -30.17
C MET A 1 3.64 -15.81 -30.58
N GLN A 2 3.43 -14.49 -30.66
CA GLN A 2 4.53 -13.57 -30.96
C GLN A 2 5.39 -13.42 -29.69
N PRO A 3 6.73 -13.44 -29.79
CA PRO A 3 7.59 -13.18 -28.64
C PRO A 3 7.34 -11.74 -28.16
N LYS A 4 6.97 -11.59 -26.89
CA LYS A 4 6.91 -10.28 -26.22
C LYS A 4 8.29 -9.64 -26.37
N LYS A 5 8.34 -8.49 -27.05
CA LYS A 5 9.53 -7.65 -27.14
C LYS A 5 9.92 -7.29 -25.70
N LEU A 6 11.08 -7.76 -25.23
CA LEU A 6 11.63 -7.33 -23.94
C LEU A 6 11.78 -5.81 -24.00
N GLU A 7 10.99 -5.10 -23.19
CA GLU A 7 11.18 -3.66 -23.04
C GLU A 7 12.46 -3.45 -22.25
N LEU A 8 13.36 -2.63 -22.79
CA LEU A 8 14.61 -2.29 -22.10
C LEU A 8 14.27 -1.66 -20.75
N ILE A 9 15.07 -2.01 -19.73
CA ILE A 9 15.03 -1.33 -18.44
C ILE A 9 15.37 0.16 -18.67
N ASP A 10 14.37 1.01 -18.53
CA ASP A 10 14.44 2.47 -18.62
C ASP A 10 14.96 3.07 -17.31
N LYS A 11 16.13 3.71 -17.41
CA LYS A 11 16.81 4.42 -16.33
C LYS A 11 16.00 5.59 -15.78
N ASN A 12 15.29 6.34 -16.62
CA ASN A 12 14.52 7.51 -16.18
C ASN A 12 13.34 7.11 -15.30
N ILE A 13 12.68 5.98 -15.60
CA ILE A 13 11.60 5.46 -14.76
C ILE A 13 12.16 5.02 -13.40
N PHE A 14 13.31 4.33 -13.40
CA PHE A 14 13.95 3.88 -12.18
C PHE A 14 14.40 5.06 -11.30
N GLU A 15 15.10 6.05 -11.87
CA GLU A 15 15.56 7.23 -11.14
C GLU A 15 14.39 8.05 -10.58
N LYS A 16 13.27 8.15 -11.31
CA LYS A 16 12.05 8.78 -10.79
C LYS A 16 11.48 8.01 -9.59
N ALA A 17 11.46 6.68 -9.65
CA ALA A 17 11.01 5.85 -8.55
C ALA A 17 11.93 6.01 -7.33
N VAL A 18 13.25 5.92 -7.50
CA VAL A 18 14.23 6.13 -6.42
C VAL A 18 14.14 7.53 -5.84
N LYS A 19 14.00 8.57 -6.67
CA LYS A 19 13.83 9.94 -6.17
C LYS A 19 12.56 10.10 -5.34
N LYS A 20 11.46 9.48 -5.76
CA LYS A 20 10.15 9.64 -5.11
C LYS A 20 9.98 8.78 -3.86
N TYR A 21 10.47 7.55 -3.89
CA TYR A 21 10.28 6.55 -2.81
C TYR A 21 11.59 6.24 -2.07
N GLY A 22 12.66 6.98 -2.33
CA GLY A 22 14.00 6.75 -1.77
C GLY A 22 14.00 6.66 -0.25
N GLN A 23 13.28 7.57 0.42
CA GLN A 23 13.15 7.51 1.88
C GLN A 23 12.49 6.21 2.35
N THR A 24 11.47 5.71 1.65
CA THR A 24 10.83 4.41 1.97
C THR A 24 11.82 3.26 1.76
N PHE A 25 12.57 3.28 0.66
CA PHE A 25 13.62 2.27 0.42
C PHE A 25 14.68 2.29 1.53
N GLU A 26 15.21 3.46 1.88
CA GLU A 26 16.24 3.61 2.91
C GLU A 26 15.76 3.18 4.28
N THR A 27 14.55 3.60 4.66
CA THR A 27 13.99 3.33 5.99
C THR A 27 13.81 1.83 6.22
N TYR A 28 13.39 1.08 5.20
CA TYR A 28 12.93 -0.31 5.37
C TYR A 28 13.83 -1.37 4.75
N GLY A 29 14.91 -1.02 4.04
CA GLY A 29 15.77 -2.10 3.57
C GLY A 29 16.97 -1.79 2.68
N PHE A 30 17.00 -0.67 1.97
CA PHE A 30 18.00 -0.42 0.94
C PHE A 30 18.58 0.99 1.02
N PRO A 31 19.87 1.13 1.36
CA PRO A 31 20.59 2.37 1.11
C PRO A 31 20.48 2.74 -0.38
N ILE A 32 20.39 4.03 -0.71
CA ILE A 32 20.29 4.49 -2.10
C ILE A 32 21.47 4.00 -2.96
N SER A 33 22.65 3.84 -2.37
CA SER A 33 23.82 3.26 -3.06
C SER A 33 23.55 1.83 -3.56
N GLU A 34 22.87 0.99 -2.77
CA GLU A 34 22.54 -0.38 -3.16
C GLU A 34 21.54 -0.42 -4.33
N LEU A 35 20.58 0.52 -4.36
CA LEU A 35 19.60 0.60 -5.45
C LEU A 35 20.26 0.85 -6.82
N LYS A 36 21.34 1.65 -6.85
CA LYS A 36 22.09 1.90 -8.09
C LYS A 36 22.78 0.62 -8.58
N THR A 37 23.46 -0.10 -7.69
CA THR A 37 24.10 -1.37 -8.03
C THR A 37 23.09 -2.38 -8.57
N ARG A 38 21.95 -2.53 -7.90
CA ARG A 38 20.88 -3.43 -8.34
C ARG A 38 20.32 -3.09 -9.72
N PHE A 39 20.20 -1.79 -10.02
CA PHE A 39 19.79 -1.36 -11.36
C PHE A 39 20.80 -1.79 -12.42
N GLU A 40 22.09 -1.54 -12.19
CA GLU A 40 23.18 -1.91 -13.10
C GLU A 40 23.25 -3.43 -13.33
N GLU A 41 23.15 -4.22 -12.25
CA GLU A 41 23.10 -5.68 -12.32
C GLU A 41 21.89 -6.18 -13.11
N SER A 42 20.72 -5.59 -12.87
CA SER A 42 19.47 -5.95 -13.54
C SER A 42 19.51 -5.69 -15.05
N THR A 43 20.13 -4.58 -15.47
CA THR A 43 20.37 -4.30 -16.89
C THR A 43 21.29 -5.31 -17.55
N ASN A 44 22.27 -5.84 -16.83
CA ASN A 44 23.25 -6.79 -17.35
C ASN A 44 22.70 -8.23 -17.42
N GLN A 45 21.92 -8.64 -16.40
CA GLN A 45 21.46 -10.02 -16.25
C GLN A 45 20.11 -10.31 -16.95
N LYS A 46 19.36 -9.28 -17.36
CA LYS A 46 18.01 -9.40 -17.96
C LYS A 46 17.01 -10.16 -17.07
N ASN A 47 17.14 -10.01 -15.75
CA ASN A 47 16.29 -10.69 -14.76
C ASN A 47 14.83 -10.18 -14.76
N TYR A 48 14.59 -9.01 -15.35
CA TYR A 48 13.28 -8.36 -15.35
C TYR A 48 12.85 -8.02 -16.77
N ALA A 49 11.56 -8.12 -17.04
CA ALA A 49 11.04 -7.85 -18.37
C ALA A 49 10.93 -6.35 -18.69
N ASN A 50 10.90 -5.49 -17.67
CA ASN A 50 10.87 -4.02 -17.77
C ASN A 50 11.27 -3.37 -16.41
N THR A 51 11.39 -2.04 -16.37
CA THR A 51 11.72 -1.30 -15.12
C THR A 51 10.66 -1.42 -14.03
N SER A 52 9.38 -1.50 -14.40
CA SER A 52 8.32 -1.65 -13.40
C SER A 52 8.48 -2.95 -12.63
N ASP A 53 8.79 -4.06 -13.30
CA ASP A 53 9.00 -5.36 -12.65
C ASP A 53 10.18 -5.30 -11.66
N LEU A 54 11.24 -4.56 -11.99
CA LEU A 54 12.37 -4.30 -11.08
C LEU A 54 11.93 -3.46 -9.87
N VAL A 55 11.20 -2.36 -10.07
CA VAL A 55 10.72 -1.54 -8.94
C VAL A 55 9.75 -2.34 -8.06
N TRP A 56 8.94 -3.20 -8.67
CA TRP A 56 8.04 -4.11 -7.99
C TRP A 56 8.80 -5.13 -7.13
N SER A 57 9.86 -5.75 -7.64
CA SER A 57 10.67 -6.69 -6.84
C SER A 57 11.28 -5.99 -5.63
N LEU A 58 11.75 -4.75 -5.78
CA LEU A 58 12.27 -3.96 -4.65
C LEU A 58 11.21 -3.72 -3.57
N PHE A 59 9.96 -3.41 -3.94
CA PHE A 59 8.88 -3.29 -2.96
C PHE A 59 8.56 -4.61 -2.26
N GLN A 60 8.58 -5.74 -2.97
CA GLN A 60 8.37 -7.05 -2.34
C GLN A 60 9.49 -7.39 -1.35
N GLU A 61 10.75 -7.12 -1.72
CA GLU A 61 11.87 -7.30 -0.81
C GLU A 61 11.81 -6.37 0.41
N LEU A 62 11.35 -5.12 0.24
CA LEU A 62 11.11 -4.20 1.35
C LEU A 62 10.10 -4.76 2.34
N LEU A 63 8.99 -5.35 1.87
CA LEU A 63 7.98 -5.95 2.75
C LEU A 63 8.59 -7.08 3.59
N LEU A 64 9.43 -7.93 2.98
CA LEU A 64 10.14 -9.00 3.69
C LEU A 64 11.12 -8.46 4.72
N LYS A 65 11.94 -7.47 4.34
CA LYS A 65 12.92 -6.85 5.25
C LYS A 65 12.25 -6.12 6.41
N ALA A 66 11.22 -5.33 6.14
CA ALA A 66 10.42 -4.68 7.18
C ALA A 66 9.85 -5.71 8.15
N GLY A 67 9.32 -6.83 7.64
CA GLY A 67 8.85 -7.93 8.47
C GLY A 67 9.92 -8.56 9.35
N GLN A 68 11.13 -8.76 8.83
CA GLN A 68 12.26 -9.32 9.58
C GLN A 68 12.84 -8.36 10.63
N GLN A 69 12.75 -7.06 10.40
CA GLN A 69 13.32 -6.02 11.26
C GLN A 69 12.38 -5.56 12.37
N SER A 70 11.07 -5.75 12.18
CA SER A 70 10.05 -5.30 13.12
C SER A 70 10.12 -6.07 14.44
N LYS A 71 10.09 -5.34 15.56
CA LYS A 71 10.10 -5.89 16.92
C LYS A 71 8.71 -5.93 17.54
N THR A 72 7.79 -5.15 16.99
CA THR A 72 6.40 -5.06 17.45
C THR A 72 5.44 -5.18 16.29
N GLU A 73 4.19 -5.55 16.58
CA GLU A 73 3.12 -5.54 15.59
C GLU A 73 2.88 -4.14 15.00
N TYR A 74 2.98 -3.09 15.83
CA TYR A 74 2.89 -1.72 15.35
C TYR A 74 3.95 -1.40 14.29
N GLU A 75 5.23 -1.71 14.55
CA GLU A 75 6.32 -1.48 13.60
C GLU A 75 6.11 -2.26 12.29
N LEU A 76 5.65 -3.51 12.39
CA LEU A 76 5.32 -4.35 11.25
C LEU A 76 4.24 -3.70 10.37
N TYR A 77 3.12 -3.34 10.97
CA TYR A 77 1.98 -2.78 10.24
C TYR A 77 2.24 -1.35 9.76
N GLU A 78 3.03 -0.55 10.49
CA GLU A 78 3.46 0.77 10.03
C GLU A 78 4.34 0.67 8.78
N GLY A 79 5.32 -0.26 8.79
CA GLY A 79 6.17 -0.53 7.63
C GLY A 79 5.34 -0.98 6.42
N GLN A 80 4.43 -1.94 6.62
CA GLN A 80 3.51 -2.38 5.56
C GLN A 80 2.64 -1.23 5.04
N TRP A 81 2.06 -0.41 5.92
CA TRP A 81 1.21 0.72 5.57
C TRP A 81 1.95 1.71 4.66
N LYS A 82 3.17 2.10 5.02
CA LYS A 82 4.02 3.03 4.25
C LYS A 82 4.50 2.41 2.93
N ILE A 83 4.90 1.14 2.92
CA ILE A 83 5.33 0.45 1.70
C ILE A 83 4.16 0.30 0.72
N TYR A 84 2.99 -0.15 1.18
CA TYR A 84 1.81 -0.25 0.32
C TYR A 84 1.34 1.12 -0.20
N ALA A 85 1.51 2.20 0.57
CA ALA A 85 1.23 3.55 0.09
C ALA A 85 2.14 3.92 -1.10
N ALA A 86 3.44 3.62 -1.00
CA ALA A 86 4.40 3.87 -2.08
C ALA A 86 4.10 3.01 -3.32
N MET A 87 3.78 1.73 -3.14
CA MET A 87 3.37 0.82 -4.22
C MET A 87 2.09 1.30 -4.92
N LEU A 88 1.09 1.72 -4.14
CA LEU A 88 -0.18 2.24 -4.66
C LEU A 88 0.02 3.47 -5.54
N ASP A 89 0.84 4.42 -5.06
CA ASP A 89 1.17 5.62 -5.81
C ASP A 89 1.99 5.28 -7.06
N PHE A 90 2.96 4.37 -6.98
CA PHE A 90 3.74 3.92 -8.15
C PHE A 90 2.82 3.35 -9.24
N ARG A 91 1.94 2.42 -8.89
CA ARG A 91 1.05 1.81 -9.88
C ARG A 91 0.08 2.81 -10.51
N ARG A 92 -0.49 3.70 -9.70
CA ARG A 92 -1.46 4.70 -10.19
C ARG A 92 -0.81 5.82 -11.00
N LYS A 93 0.36 6.31 -10.58
CA LYS A 93 1.00 7.50 -11.18
C LYS A 93 1.99 7.16 -12.28
N THR A 94 2.75 6.08 -12.13
CA THR A 94 3.76 5.66 -13.12
C THR A 94 3.15 4.72 -14.13
N GLU A 95 2.50 3.64 -13.66
CA GLU A 95 1.97 2.59 -14.54
C GLU A 95 0.56 2.89 -15.05
N LYS A 96 -0.07 3.98 -14.56
CA LYS A 96 -1.42 4.44 -14.94
C LYS A 96 -2.49 3.36 -14.79
N SER A 97 -2.31 2.45 -13.84
CA SER A 97 -3.23 1.34 -13.61
C SER A 97 -4.03 1.53 -12.32
N LYS A 98 -5.24 0.95 -12.29
CA LYS A 98 -5.96 0.75 -11.03
C LYS A 98 -5.13 -0.19 -10.14
N ALA A 99 -5.27 0.00 -8.84
CA ALA A 99 -4.52 -0.75 -7.83
C ALA A 99 -5.36 -0.91 -6.56
N ASN A 100 -6.57 -1.43 -6.73
CA ASN A 100 -7.54 -1.52 -5.63
C ASN A 100 -7.15 -2.63 -4.64
N GLU A 101 -6.48 -3.66 -5.13
CA GLU A 101 -5.85 -4.71 -4.33
C GLU A 101 -4.77 -4.14 -3.39
N ILE A 102 -3.90 -3.25 -3.89
CA ILE A 102 -2.87 -2.60 -3.05
C ILE A 102 -3.55 -1.64 -2.06
N LEU A 103 -4.59 -0.92 -2.48
CA LEU A 103 -5.36 -0.07 -1.58
C LEU A 103 -5.94 -0.89 -0.42
N GLN A 104 -6.49 -2.08 -0.67
CA GLN A 104 -7.01 -2.92 0.42
C GLN A 104 -5.91 -3.36 1.39
N LEU A 105 -4.73 -3.73 0.87
CA LEU A 105 -3.58 -4.06 1.72
C LEU A 105 -3.13 -2.86 2.56
N HIS A 106 -3.06 -1.67 1.95
CA HIS A 106 -2.73 -0.42 2.63
C HIS A 106 -3.73 -0.08 3.74
N LEU A 107 -5.03 -0.16 3.46
CA LEU A 107 -6.08 0.14 4.43
C LEU A 107 -6.14 -0.90 5.55
N LYS A 108 -5.90 -2.18 5.24
CA LYS A 108 -5.79 -3.24 6.23
C LYS A 108 -4.62 -2.97 7.18
N ALA A 109 -3.44 -2.68 6.63
CA ALA A 109 -2.25 -2.36 7.42
C ALA A 109 -2.47 -1.13 8.31
N TYR A 110 -3.17 -0.10 7.83
CA TYR A 110 -3.56 1.06 8.64
C TYR A 110 -4.40 0.67 9.86
N VAL A 111 -5.46 -0.11 9.65
CA VAL A 111 -6.35 -0.55 10.74
C VAL A 111 -5.59 -1.43 11.75
N GLN A 112 -4.77 -2.36 11.26
CA GLN A 112 -3.95 -3.23 12.13
C GLN A 112 -2.92 -2.45 12.93
N MET A 113 -2.23 -1.49 12.29
CA MET A 113 -1.26 -0.60 12.94
C MET A 113 -1.89 0.16 14.10
N SER A 114 -3.04 0.80 13.86
CA SER A 114 -3.69 1.58 14.90
C SER A 114 -4.27 0.72 16.03
N SER A 115 -4.76 -0.48 15.71
CA SER A 115 -5.20 -1.45 16.73
C SER A 115 -4.04 -1.94 17.61
N ALA A 116 -2.84 -2.09 17.04
CA ALA A 116 -1.66 -2.55 17.77
C ALA A 116 -1.06 -1.51 18.72
N GLN A 117 -1.37 -0.22 18.53
CA GLN A 117 -0.83 0.88 19.33
C GLN A 117 -1.83 1.43 20.36
N SER A 118 -3.12 1.38 20.04
CA SER A 118 -4.15 2.07 20.81
C SER A 118 -4.49 1.34 22.11
N THR A 119 -4.59 2.08 23.21
CA THR A 119 -5.21 1.62 24.46
C THR A 119 -6.72 1.91 24.50
N LEU A 120 -7.25 2.60 23.49
CA LEU A 120 -8.65 2.96 23.36
C LEU A 120 -9.43 1.90 22.60
N ASN A 121 -10.69 1.72 22.95
CA ASN A 121 -11.66 0.99 22.13
C ASN A 121 -11.95 1.83 20.88
N LEU A 122 -11.44 1.39 19.73
CA LEU A 122 -11.56 2.07 18.45
C LEU A 122 -12.58 1.37 17.56
N LYS A 123 -13.41 2.16 16.87
CA LYS A 123 -14.24 1.72 15.76
C LYS A 123 -13.71 2.25 14.44
N CYS A 124 -13.93 1.47 13.38
CA CYS A 124 -13.65 1.88 12.01
C CYS A 124 -14.88 2.55 11.42
N GLU A 125 -14.77 3.84 11.11
CA GLU A 125 -15.76 4.60 10.35
C GLU A 125 -15.41 4.56 8.86
N ILE A 126 -16.39 4.25 8.00
CA ILE A 126 -16.20 4.27 6.56
C ILE A 126 -16.29 5.71 6.05
N ILE A 127 -15.24 6.15 5.34
CA ILE A 127 -15.22 7.45 4.67
C ILE A 127 -15.28 7.23 3.17
N SER A 128 -16.40 7.62 2.57
CA SER A 128 -16.59 7.54 1.13
C SER A 128 -15.89 8.68 0.40
N GLY A 129 -15.14 8.34 -0.63
CA GLY A 129 -14.59 9.31 -1.59
C GLY A 129 -15.55 9.63 -2.75
N ALA A 130 -16.85 9.33 -2.59
CA ALA A 130 -17.88 9.51 -3.61
C ALA A 130 -17.65 8.72 -4.91
N CYS A 131 -16.96 7.57 -4.85
CA CYS A 131 -16.58 6.80 -6.03
C CYS A 131 -17.61 5.77 -6.51
N CYS A 132 -18.54 5.33 -5.65
CA CYS A 132 -19.61 4.39 -6.01
C CYS A 132 -20.77 4.45 -5.01
N GLU A 133 -21.96 4.03 -5.44
CA GLU A 133 -23.18 4.03 -4.61
C GLU A 133 -23.02 3.18 -3.34
N TYR A 134 -22.39 2.01 -3.45
CA TYR A 134 -22.18 1.12 -2.30
C TYR A 134 -21.36 1.76 -1.18
N CYS A 135 -20.23 2.38 -1.49
CA CYS A 135 -19.43 3.06 -0.47
C CYS A 135 -20.16 4.32 0.05
N ASN A 136 -20.96 4.99 -0.79
CA ASN A 136 -21.77 6.13 -0.36
C ASN A 136 -22.86 5.74 0.63
N SER A 137 -23.51 4.58 0.44
CA SER A 137 -24.53 4.09 1.36
C SER A 137 -23.97 3.69 2.73
N LEU A 138 -22.66 3.47 2.82
CA LEU A 138 -21.97 3.14 4.07
C LEU A 138 -21.20 4.32 4.67
N ASN A 139 -21.27 5.52 4.08
CA ASN A 139 -20.48 6.65 4.54
C ASN A 139 -20.89 7.09 5.96
N GLY A 140 -19.93 7.14 6.87
CA GLY A 140 -20.14 7.46 8.29
C GLY A 140 -20.57 6.26 9.15
N GLU A 141 -20.85 5.09 8.54
CA GLU A 141 -21.15 3.88 9.29
C GLU A 141 -19.91 3.39 10.04
N LYS A 142 -20.12 2.89 11.26
CA LYS A 142 -19.06 2.48 12.19
C LYS A 142 -19.15 0.99 12.46
N PHE A 143 -18.00 0.32 12.34
CA PHE A 143 -17.87 -1.12 12.52
C PHE A 143 -16.76 -1.45 13.50
N GLU A 144 -16.84 -2.62 14.12
CA GLU A 144 -15.75 -3.15 14.94
C GLU A 144 -14.52 -3.41 14.07
N ILE A 145 -13.32 -3.16 14.61
CA ILE A 145 -12.06 -3.37 13.89
C ILE A 145 -11.96 -4.79 13.33
N ASN A 146 -12.28 -5.81 14.15
CA ASN A 146 -12.19 -7.20 13.74
C ASN A 146 -13.16 -7.52 12.59
N GLU A 147 -14.35 -6.92 12.58
CA GLU A 147 -15.29 -7.07 11.47
C GLU A 147 -14.76 -6.42 10.19
N VAL A 148 -14.12 -5.26 10.29
CA VAL A 148 -13.51 -4.60 9.13
C VAL A 148 -12.36 -5.42 8.55
N LEU A 149 -11.52 -6.01 9.40
CA LEU A 149 -10.38 -6.83 8.97
C LEU A 149 -10.81 -8.13 8.27
N ASP A 150 -11.94 -8.70 8.68
CA ASP A 150 -12.53 -9.91 8.10
C ASP A 150 -13.33 -9.59 6.82
N LYS A 151 -14.34 -8.72 6.93
CA LYS A 151 -15.32 -8.48 5.87
C LYS A 151 -14.85 -7.50 4.78
N GLN A 152 -13.90 -6.62 5.09
CA GLN A 152 -13.39 -5.59 4.18
C GLN A 152 -14.51 -4.80 3.47
N PHE A 153 -15.31 -4.07 4.25
CA PHE A 153 -16.53 -3.37 3.78
C PHE A 153 -16.34 -2.40 2.61
N LEU A 154 -15.13 -1.96 2.30
CA LEU A 154 -14.91 -1.13 1.12
C LEU A 154 -14.96 -1.97 -0.16
N GLY A 155 -15.97 -1.73 -0.98
CA GLY A 155 -16.21 -2.37 -2.29
C GLY A 155 -15.22 -1.99 -3.38
N SER A 156 -13.95 -1.74 -3.02
CA SER A 156 -12.88 -1.26 -3.90
C SER A 156 -12.68 -2.15 -5.13
N LYS A 157 -12.87 -3.47 -5.03
CA LYS A 157 -12.80 -4.40 -6.17
C LYS A 157 -13.80 -4.05 -7.28
N ASN A 158 -14.97 -3.55 -6.91
CA ASN A 158 -16.06 -3.19 -7.83
C ASN A 158 -16.17 -1.66 -8.03
N CYS A 159 -15.13 -0.90 -7.68
CA CYS A 159 -15.17 0.55 -7.79
C CYS A 159 -15.22 1.00 -9.26
N THR A 160 -16.20 1.85 -9.58
CA THR A 160 -16.44 2.36 -10.92
C THR A 160 -15.49 3.51 -11.30
N ASN A 161 -14.83 4.15 -10.33
CA ASN A 161 -13.86 5.21 -10.61
C ASN A 161 -12.70 4.71 -11.48
N GLU A 162 -12.45 5.40 -12.59
CA GLU A 162 -11.40 5.08 -13.56
C GLU A 162 -10.00 5.11 -12.95
N ARG A 163 -9.76 5.97 -11.97
CA ARG A 163 -8.46 6.12 -11.29
C ARG A 163 -8.29 5.17 -10.10
N GLY A 164 -9.28 4.32 -9.85
CA GLY A 164 -9.35 3.42 -8.71
C GLY A 164 -10.09 4.03 -7.52
N CYS A 165 -10.35 3.19 -6.51
CA CYS A 165 -11.08 3.58 -5.31
C CYS A 165 -10.29 4.60 -4.47
N ASN A 166 -11.00 5.55 -3.88
CA ASN A 166 -10.47 6.56 -2.97
C ASN A 166 -11.19 6.58 -1.61
N CYS A 167 -12.08 5.62 -1.34
CA CYS A 167 -12.66 5.44 -0.01
C CYS A 167 -11.61 4.90 0.96
N CYS A 168 -11.76 5.23 2.24
CA CYS A 168 -10.86 4.80 3.30
C CYS A 168 -11.62 4.52 4.61
N TYR A 169 -10.87 4.12 5.63
CA TYR A 169 -11.37 4.02 7.00
C TYR A 169 -10.80 5.19 7.81
N SER A 170 -11.63 5.76 8.68
CA SER A 170 -11.23 6.59 9.79
C SER A 170 -11.35 5.77 11.08
N LEU A 171 -10.54 6.07 12.09
CA LEU A 171 -10.61 5.40 13.38
C LEU A 171 -11.14 6.39 14.41
N VAL A 172 -12.26 6.02 15.02
CA VAL A 172 -12.96 6.84 15.99
C VAL A 172 -12.97 6.13 17.34
N PRO A 173 -12.50 6.77 18.41
CA PRO A 173 -12.61 6.19 19.73
C PRO A 173 -14.08 6.12 20.14
N GLU A 174 -14.47 5.02 20.75
CA GLU A 174 -15.74 4.98 21.46
C GLU A 174 -15.66 5.89 22.68
N ARG A 175 -16.64 6.78 22.79
CA ARG A 175 -16.79 7.60 23.99
C ARG A 175 -17.36 6.70 25.08
N ASP A 176 -16.82 6.81 26.28
CA ASP A 176 -17.37 6.13 27.46
C ASP A 176 -18.89 6.29 27.49
N SER A 177 -19.61 5.18 27.60
CA SER A 177 -21.03 5.24 27.91
C SER A 177 -21.16 6.00 29.22
N LYS A 178 -21.95 7.08 29.24
CA LYS A 178 -22.36 7.67 30.51
C LYS A 178 -23.08 6.56 31.28
N GLU A 179 -22.44 6.04 32.32
CA GLU A 179 -23.14 5.24 33.32
C GLU A 179 -24.30 6.12 33.83
N ASN A 180 -25.52 5.62 33.66
CA ASN A 180 -26.71 6.19 34.30
C ASN A 180 -26.83 5.62 35.71
#